data_AF-A0A8S0P8L6-F1
#
_entry.id   AF-A0A8S0P8L6-F1
#
_cell.length_a   1.000
_cell.length_b   1.000
_cell.length_c   1.000
_cell.angle_alpha   90.00
_cell.angle_beta   90.00
_cell.angle_gamma   90.00
#
_symmetry.space_group_name_H-M   'P 1'
#
loop_
_entity.id
_entity.type
_entity.pdbx_description
1 polymer ?
#
loop_
_entity_poly.entity_id
_entity_poly.type
_entity_poly.pdbx_seq_one_letter_code
_entity_poly.pdbx_strand_id
1 'polypeptide(L)' 'MAPRPKQKNIVQILTLAVLFSFFTSSLAEIFFEERFEDGWQSRWVRSDWKRNEGKAGSFKHTAVKWPGDPDDKGFISLTL' A
#
# COMPACT_ATOMS: atom_id res chain seq x y z
N MET A 1 -40.39 -17.05 -31.45
CA MET A 1 -40.98 -16.25 -30.34
C MET A 1 -40.29 -16.69 -29.05
N ALA A 2 -39.40 -15.87 -28.48
CA ALA A 2 -38.64 -16.26 -27.29
C ALA A 2 -39.54 -16.26 -26.04
N PRO A 3 -39.41 -17.24 -25.13
CA PRO A 3 -40.22 -17.29 -23.92
C PRO A 3 -39.89 -16.11 -23.00
N ARG A 4 -40.92 -15.38 -22.55
CA ARG A 4 -40.74 -14.28 -21.59
C ARG A 4 -40.38 -14.84 -20.21
N PRO A 5 -39.32 -14.33 -19.56
CA PRO A 5 -38.97 -14.76 -18.20
C PRO A 5 -40.08 -14.39 -17.21
N LYS A 6 -40.36 -15.28 -16.27
CA LYS A 6 -41.35 -15.05 -15.20
C LYS A 6 -40.85 -13.96 -14.25
N GLN A 7 -41.75 -13.15 -13.70
CA GLN A 7 -41.44 -12.04 -12.78
C GLN A 7 -40.55 -12.44 -11.60
N LYS A 8 -40.70 -13.65 -11.05
CA LYS A 8 -39.83 -14.20 -9.99
C LYS A 8 -38.37 -14.32 -10.43
N ASN A 9 -38.15 -14.71 -11.69
CA ASN A 9 -36.82 -14.80 -12.28
C ASN A 9 -36.19 -13.41 -12.43
N ILE A 10 -36.99 -12.38 -12.75
CA ILE A 10 -36.51 -11.00 -12.89
C ILE A 10 -36.01 -10.46 -11.55
N VAL A 11 -36.78 -10.65 -10.47
CA VAL A 11 -36.40 -10.19 -9.13
C VAL A 11 -35.12 -10.91 -8.66
N GLN A 12 -35.02 -12.23 -8.85
CA GLN A 12 -33.78 -12.97 -8.52
C GLN A 12 -32.56 -12.47 -9.30
N ILE A 13 -32.71 -12.19 -10.59
CA ILE A 13 -31.62 -11.65 -11.41
C ILE A 13 -31.18 -10.27 -10.89
N LEU A 14 -32.14 -9.39 -10.54
CA LEU A 14 -31.83 -8.07 -9.98
C LEU A 14 -31.15 -8.16 -8.62
N THR A 15 -31.60 -9.06 -7.74
CA THR A 15 -30.95 -9.29 -6.44
C THR A 15 -29.51 -9.79 -6.62
N LEU A 16 -29.27 -10.74 -7.53
CA LEU A 16 -27.93 -11.23 -7.82
C LEU A 16 -27.02 -10.14 -8.42
N ALA A 17 -27.55 -9.30 -9.30
CA ALA A 17 -26.81 -8.16 -9.87
C ALA A 17 -26.40 -7.14 -8.80
N VAL A 18 -27.30 -6.84 -7.85
CA VAL A 18 -27.00 -5.95 -6.72
C VAL A 18 -25.95 -6.57 -5.78
N LEU A 19 -26.01 -7.87 -5.51
CA LEU A 19 -24.98 -8.54 -4.69
C LEU A 19 -23.60 -8.55 -5.38
N PHE A 20 -23.57 -8.71 -6.71
CA PHE A 20 -22.33 -8.72 -7.49
C PHE A 20 -21.65 -7.33 -7.54
N SER A 21 -22.41 -6.24 -7.55
CA SER A 21 -21.82 -4.88 -7.59
C SER A 21 -21.01 -4.55 -6.32
N PHE A 22 -21.45 -5.01 -5.16
CA PHE A 22 -20.72 -4.81 -3.89
C PHE A 22 -19.40 -5.57 -3.80
N PHE A 23 -19.22 -6.65 -4.58
CA PHE A 23 -17.99 -7.45 -4.57
C PHE A 23 -16.80 -6.72 -5.20
N THR A 24 -17.07 -5.73 -6.07
CA THR A 24 -16.03 -5.00 -6.81
C THR A 24 -15.40 -3.86 -6.01
N SER A 25 -15.98 -3.47 -4.88
CA SER A 25 -15.58 -2.28 -4.11
C SER A 25 -14.38 -2.50 -3.18
N SER A 26 -13.82 -3.71 -3.07
CA SER A 26 -12.73 -4.02 -2.14
C SER A 26 -11.34 -4.15 -2.79
N LEU A 27 -11.20 -3.79 -4.07
CA LEU A 27 -9.89 -3.84 -4.75
C LEU A 27 -9.15 -2.52 -4.53
N ALA A 28 -8.18 -2.52 -3.62
CA ALA A 28 -7.19 -1.46 -3.50
C ALA A 28 -5.90 -1.92 -4.20
N GLU A 29 -5.49 -1.19 -5.23
CA GLU A 29 -4.21 -1.44 -5.90
C GLU A 29 -3.08 -0.83 -5.07
N ILE A 30 -2.06 -1.64 -4.75
CA ILE A 30 -0.87 -1.21 -4.01
C ILE A 30 0.21 -0.88 -5.04
N PHE A 31 0.40 0.42 -5.31
CA PHE A 31 1.44 0.88 -6.23
C PHE A 31 2.85 0.86 -5.62
N PHE A 32 2.93 0.94 -4.30
CA PHE A 32 4.19 0.94 -3.57
C PHE A 32 3.96 0.53 -2.12
N GLU A 33 4.80 -0.38 -1.62
CA GLU A 33 4.86 -0.79 -0.22
C GLU A 33 6.32 -0.95 0.17
N GLU A 34 6.72 -0.44 1.33
CA GLU A 34 8.07 -0.56 1.85
C GLU A 34 7.99 -0.82 3.35
N ARG A 35 8.61 -1.93 3.77
CA ARG A 35 8.67 -2.38 5.16
C ARG A 35 10.01 -2.06 5.83
N PHE A 36 10.96 -1.52 5.06
CA PHE A 36 12.32 -1.23 5.51
C PHE A 36 12.97 -2.45 6.16
N GLU A 37 12.78 -3.62 5.58
CA GLU A 37 13.53 -4.80 6.01
C GLU A 37 15.02 -4.65 5.62
N ASP A 38 15.86 -5.57 6.07
CA ASP A 38 17.26 -5.61 5.67
C ASP A 38 17.38 -5.65 4.12
N GLY A 39 18.32 -4.89 3.57
CA GLY A 39 18.50 -4.75 2.11
C GLY A 39 17.76 -3.60 1.43
N TRP A 40 17.07 -2.72 2.19
CA TRP A 40 16.45 -1.49 1.68
C TRP A 40 17.37 -0.60 0.83
N GLN A 41 18.68 -0.63 1.08
CA GLN A 41 19.68 0.19 0.38
C GLN A 41 19.74 -0.10 -1.13
N SER A 42 19.27 -1.27 -1.56
CA SER A 42 19.15 -1.61 -2.98
C SER A 42 17.98 -0.92 -3.68
N ARG A 43 16.96 -0.49 -2.92
CA ARG A 43 15.72 0.14 -3.44
C ARG A 43 15.74 1.66 -3.35
N TRP A 44 16.56 2.23 -2.47
CA TRP A 44 16.61 3.66 -2.20
C TRP A 44 17.95 4.27 -2.60
N VAL A 45 17.90 5.37 -3.35
CA VAL A 45 19.08 6.13 -3.75
C VAL A 45 19.15 7.43 -2.96
N ARG A 46 20.29 7.70 -2.32
CA ARG A 46 20.54 9.02 -1.73
C ARG A 46 20.85 10.00 -2.85
N SER A 47 20.14 11.12 -2.88
CA SER A 47 20.41 12.19 -3.85
C SER A 47 21.82 12.76 -3.67
N ASP A 48 22.55 12.92 -4.78
CA ASP A 48 23.84 13.65 -4.81
C ASP A 48 23.66 15.17 -4.81
N TRP A 49 22.42 15.66 -4.85
CA TRP A 49 22.12 17.09 -4.79
C TRP A 49 22.61 17.67 -3.45
N LYS A 50 23.49 18.68 -3.51
CA LYS A 50 24.15 19.32 -2.36
C LYS A 50 25.09 18.43 -1.53
N ARG A 51 25.56 17.31 -2.07
CA ARG A 51 26.55 16.45 -1.40
C ARG A 51 27.80 17.22 -0.97
N ASN A 52 28.27 18.13 -1.82
CA ASN A 52 29.46 18.95 -1.56
C ASN A 52 29.25 20.05 -0.51
N GLU A 53 28.01 20.40 -0.19
CA GLU A 53 27.70 21.37 0.87
C GLU A 53 27.67 20.74 2.26
N GLY A 54 27.74 19.40 2.37
CA GLY A 54 27.67 18.69 3.64
C GLY A 54 26.32 18.79 4.36
N LYS A 55 25.31 19.41 3.73
CA LYS A 55 23.96 19.63 4.29
C LYS A 55 22.98 18.50 3.99
N ALA A 56 23.40 17.48 3.25
CA ALA A 56 22.57 16.32 2.98
C ALA A 56 22.43 15.48 4.25
N GLY A 57 21.22 15.46 4.83
CA GLY A 57 20.91 14.66 6.01
C GLY A 57 21.20 13.18 5.79
N SER A 58 21.54 12.48 6.88
CA SER A 58 21.77 11.04 6.84
C SER A 58 20.56 10.26 7.37
N PHE A 59 20.18 9.20 6.65
CA PHE A 59 19.21 8.23 7.14
C PHE A 59 19.90 7.15 7.94
N LYS A 60 19.39 6.88 9.15
CA LYS A 60 19.75 5.69 9.92
C LYS A 60 18.58 4.73 9.91
N HIS A 61 18.90 3.46 9.70
CA HIS A 61 17.94 2.37 9.71
C HIS A 61 17.90 1.75 11.11
N THR A 62 16.85 2.03 11.87
CA THR A 62 16.79 1.66 13.30
C THR A 62 15.34 1.67 13.77
N ALA A 63 14.99 0.69 14.61
CA ALA A 63 13.76 0.72 15.38
C ALA A 63 13.77 1.91 16.36
N VAL A 64 12.66 2.62 16.48
CA VAL A 64 12.51 3.70 17.48
C VAL A 64 12.71 3.16 18.90
N LYS A 65 13.00 4.05 19.86
CA LYS A 65 13.28 3.67 21.26
C LYS A 65 12.19 2.81 21.91
N TRP A 66 10.95 2.93 21.43
CA TRP A 66 9.78 2.21 21.94
C TRP A 66 8.95 1.66 20.76
N PRO A 67 9.37 0.54 20.17
CA PRO A 67 8.64 -0.03 19.04
C PRO A 67 7.47 -0.91 19.54
N GLY A 68 6.42 -1.03 18.71
CA GLY A 68 5.31 -1.95 18.97
C GLY A 68 5.71 -3.41 18.74
N ASP A 69 6.52 -3.65 17.71
CA ASP A 69 7.23 -4.89 17.43
C ASP A 69 8.76 -4.61 17.37
N PRO A 70 9.62 -5.39 18.05
CA PRO A 70 11.08 -5.25 17.96
C PRO A 70 11.65 -5.22 16.53
N ASP A 71 10.93 -5.83 15.57
CA ASP A 71 11.33 -5.88 14.16
C ASP A 71 10.84 -4.66 13.34
N ASP A 72 10.07 -3.74 13.94
CA ASP A 72 9.62 -2.49 13.29
C ASP A 72 10.78 -1.52 13.08
N LYS A 73 11.54 -1.72 12.00
CA LYS A 73 12.58 -0.79 11.56
C LYS A 73 12.02 0.22 10.55
N GLY A 74 12.59 1.43 10.55
CA GLY A 74 12.24 2.47 9.58
C GLY A 74 13.38 3.46 9.35
N PHE A 75 13.15 4.44 8.47
CA PHE A 75 14.10 5.55 8.30
C PHE A 75 13.88 6.65 9.32
N ILE A 76 14.95 6.94 10.06
CA ILE A 76 15.02 8.11 10.92
C ILE A 76 16.03 9.07 10.31
N SER A 77 15.59 10.32 10.10
CA SER A 77 16.48 11.42 9.72
C SER A 77 17.28 11.84 10.94
N LEU A 78 18.61 11.70 10.89
CA LEU A 78 19.51 12.32 11.85
C LEU A 78 19.85 13.71 11.34
N THR A 79 19.21 14.73 11.92
CA THR A 79 19.66 16.11 11.80
C THR A 79 20.84 16.27 12.76
N LEU A 80 22.01 16.63 12.23
CA LEU A 80 23.17 17.05 13.02
C LEU A 80 22.93 18.43 13.65
#